data_AF-A0A8C4Z179-F1
#
_entry.id   AF-A0A8C4Z179-F1
#
_cell.length_a   1.000
_cell.length_b   1.000
_cell.length_c   1.000
_cell.angle_alpha   90.00
_cell.angle_beta   90.00
_cell.angle_gamma   90.00
#
_symmetry.space_group_name_H-M   'P 1'
#
loop_
_entity.id
_entity.type
_entity.pdbx_description
1 polymer ?
#
loop_
_entity_poly.entity_id
_entity_poly.type
_entity_poly.pdbx_seq_one_letter_code
_entity_poly.pdbx_strand_id
1 'polypeptide(L)'
;MKKQDAEESIPQAADEAPSTAGAVEGPPTPTGSEPETPAAHTPPQSGGTVAEVVLSQCDMSEELSRQLEDILSTYCLANANGDGPALPNGQSHSPELNGLAHEGDEGKAVKGGKVSGGGGRGGKEAKKTQEKKKVKGLGKEITLLMQTLNTLSTPDEKLAGLCKKYAELLEEQRNAQKQMRALQKKQSQLVQEKDNLRNEHSKAILARGKLESLCRELQRHNRTLKEEGVQRTRLEEEKRKEVTSHFQVTLQDIQSQMEQHNERNASLRQENTVLADKLNKLYQQYKLREEHIDKVVKHKELQQQLVDAKLHQAHELLKQSEERHDREKDFSQRRCELMKQQEVHLIALSLYTEKFEEFQTTLAKSNEVFTTFKQEMEKMTKKIKKLEKETTMYRSRWESSNKALLEMSEEKTVRDRDFEGLQGKVQRLEKLRRALKVERNELSKKVQSLGGPDEAVPPAHADSPSPSFLIAIYQQHSSSP
;
A
#
# COMPACT_ATOMS: atom_id res chain seq x y z
N MET A 1 -40.55 -37.59 -3.93
CA MET A 1 -41.07 -36.95 -2.69
C MET A 1 -40.54 -35.53 -2.71
N LYS A 2 -41.30 -34.42 -2.83
CA LYS A 2 -42.74 -34.12 -2.63
C LYS A 2 -43.26 -34.30 -1.20
N LYS A 3 -43.16 -33.24 -0.39
CA LYS A 3 -44.19 -32.49 0.38
C LYS A 3 -43.50 -31.20 0.92
N GLN A 4 -44.05 -29.98 0.95
CA GLN A 4 -45.35 -29.46 1.46
C GLN A 4 -45.40 -29.45 3.01
N ASP A 5 -45.84 -28.41 3.75
CA ASP A 5 -46.60 -27.14 3.48
C ASP A 5 -45.97 -25.97 4.34
N ALA A 6 -46.21 -24.65 4.15
CA ALA A 6 -47.43 -23.81 4.37
C ALA A 6 -47.99 -23.90 5.82
N GLU A 7 -48.59 -22.90 6.49
CA GLU A 7 -48.98 -21.48 6.25
C GLU A 7 -49.52 -20.92 7.61
N GLU A 8 -49.42 -19.62 7.96
CA GLU A 8 -50.48 -18.94 8.78
C GLU A 8 -50.34 -17.40 8.88
N SER A 9 -51.41 -16.73 9.35
CA SER A 9 -51.77 -15.33 9.05
C SER A 9 -51.93 -14.39 10.25
N ILE A 10 -52.06 -13.09 9.93
CA ILE A 10 -52.28 -11.91 10.81
C ILE A 10 -53.69 -11.94 11.48
N PRO A 11 -53.95 -11.10 12.51
CA PRO A 11 -54.81 -9.93 12.24
C PRO A 11 -54.44 -8.61 12.97
N GLN A 12 -55.07 -7.51 12.53
CA GLN A 12 -54.88 -6.12 13.01
C GLN A 12 -55.72 -5.75 14.25
N ALA A 13 -55.20 -4.83 15.08
CA ALA A 13 -55.89 -3.86 15.96
C ALA A 13 -54.81 -3.08 16.76
N ALA A 14 -54.97 -1.85 17.25
CA ALA A 14 -55.94 -0.78 17.00
C ALA A 14 -55.28 0.59 17.34
N ASP A 15 -55.99 1.67 17.04
CA ASP A 15 -55.67 3.08 17.30
C ASP A 15 -55.66 3.41 18.82
N GLU A 16 -54.66 4.15 19.32
CA GLU A 16 -54.81 5.06 20.48
C GLU A 16 -53.56 5.95 20.67
N ALA A 17 -53.77 7.27 20.72
CA ALA A 17 -52.80 8.24 21.27
C ALA A 17 -53.09 8.48 22.76
N PRO A 18 -52.11 8.95 23.55
CA PRO A 18 -52.24 10.35 23.96
C PRO A 18 -50.93 11.14 24.07
N SER A 19 -51.09 12.46 24.10
CA SER A 19 -50.08 13.48 24.42
C SER A 19 -49.72 13.49 25.92
N THR A 20 -48.46 13.78 26.28
CA THR A 20 -48.08 14.99 27.07
C THR A 20 -46.61 15.08 27.50
N ALA A 21 -46.06 16.30 27.38
CA ALA A 21 -45.11 17.03 28.24
C ALA A 21 -43.89 16.38 28.94
N GLY A 22 -42.74 17.07 28.87
CA GLY A 22 -41.51 16.83 29.66
C GLY A 22 -40.25 16.93 28.77
N ALA A 23 -39.57 18.06 28.53
CA ALA A 23 -39.18 19.23 29.33
C ALA A 23 -37.90 19.05 30.18
N VAL A 24 -36.86 19.82 29.80
CA VAL A 24 -35.76 20.39 30.64
C VAL A 24 -34.45 19.58 30.85
N GLU A 25 -33.33 20.27 30.50
CA GLU A 25 -31.90 20.14 30.93
C GLU A 25 -31.16 18.79 30.74
N GLY A 26 -29.85 18.72 30.51
CA GLY A 26 -28.72 19.63 30.75
C GLY A 26 -27.50 18.74 31.08
N PRO A 27 -26.26 19.05 30.64
CA PRO A 27 -25.13 18.11 30.69
C PRO A 27 -24.25 18.27 31.94
N PRO A 28 -23.37 17.28 32.19
CA PRO A 28 -22.10 17.56 32.87
C PRO A 28 -20.84 16.95 32.20
N THR A 29 -19.86 17.81 31.95
CA THR A 29 -18.39 17.52 31.98
C THR A 29 -17.87 17.70 33.44
N PRO A 30 -16.58 17.46 33.81
CA PRO A 30 -15.40 16.97 33.07
C PRO A 30 -15.04 15.50 33.47
N THR A 31 -13.84 14.90 33.39
CA THR A 31 -12.40 15.25 33.14
C THR A 31 -11.71 14.00 32.51
N GLY A 32 -10.45 13.93 32.06
CA GLY A 32 -9.28 14.84 32.05
C GLY A 32 -7.99 14.07 32.38
N SER A 33 -7.20 13.65 31.37
CA SER A 33 -5.74 13.34 31.45
C SER A 33 -5.19 12.92 30.08
N GLU A 34 -4.04 13.47 29.67
CA GLU A 34 -3.20 12.97 28.56
C GLU A 34 -2.21 11.89 29.08
N PRO A 35 -1.51 11.13 28.21
CA PRO A 35 -0.24 11.66 27.70
C PRO A 35 0.13 11.30 26.22
N GLU A 36 0.90 12.22 25.63
CA GLU A 36 1.95 12.08 24.60
C GLU A 36 1.73 11.29 23.28
N THR A 37 1.94 12.03 22.18
CA THR A 37 2.14 11.54 20.80
C THR A 37 3.54 10.93 20.57
N PRO A 38 3.77 10.26 19.42
CA PRO A 38 4.46 11.01 18.35
C PRO A 38 3.95 10.79 16.91
N ALA A 39 3.79 11.92 16.23
CA ALA A 39 4.05 12.17 14.80
C ALA A 39 3.59 11.17 13.71
N ALA A 40 2.60 11.61 12.91
CA ALA A 40 2.56 11.34 11.47
C ALA A 40 2.20 12.65 10.74
N HIS A 41 2.99 13.03 9.72
CA HIS A 41 2.83 14.30 9.01
C HIS A 41 1.71 14.26 7.96
N THR A 42 0.69 15.09 8.14
CA THR A 42 -0.31 15.40 7.10
C THR A 42 0.25 16.47 6.15
N PRO A 43 0.19 16.30 4.81
CA PRO A 43 0.48 17.39 3.88
C PRO A 43 -0.68 18.41 3.86
N PRO A 44 -0.40 19.71 3.65
CA PRO A 44 -1.45 20.73 3.60
C PRO A 44 -2.27 20.63 2.31
N GLN A 45 -3.56 20.96 2.42
CA GLN A 45 -4.43 21.14 1.25
C GLN A 45 -3.97 22.34 0.42
N SER A 46 -3.65 22.10 -0.86
CA SER A 46 -3.62 23.13 -1.89
C SER A 46 -4.90 23.02 -2.71
N GLY A 47 -5.97 23.66 -2.22
CA GLY A 47 -7.26 23.74 -2.89
C GLY A 47 -7.44 25.10 -3.54
N GLY A 48 -6.90 25.29 -4.76
CA GLY A 48 -7.05 26.55 -5.50
C GLY A 48 -6.24 26.56 -6.78
N THR A 49 -6.92 26.34 -7.93
CA THR A 49 -6.44 26.65 -9.30
C THR A 49 -7.48 26.34 -10.40
N VAL A 50 -8.73 25.98 -10.06
CA VAL A 50 -9.79 25.73 -11.07
C VAL A 50 -10.64 26.98 -11.35
N ALA A 51 -10.76 27.90 -10.38
CA ALA A 51 -11.49 29.16 -10.55
C ALA A 51 -10.70 30.23 -11.34
N GLU A 52 -9.37 30.16 -11.34
CA GLU A 52 -8.48 31.18 -11.91
C GLU A 52 -8.37 31.08 -13.44
N VAL A 53 -8.43 29.86 -13.98
CA VAL A 53 -8.39 29.63 -15.45
C VAL A 53 -9.69 30.11 -16.14
N VAL A 54 -10.83 30.08 -15.45
CA VAL A 54 -12.12 30.55 -15.99
C VAL A 54 -12.16 32.08 -16.10
N LEU A 55 -11.51 32.80 -15.16
CA LEU A 55 -11.38 34.26 -15.23
C LEU A 55 -10.57 34.71 -16.46
N SER A 56 -9.45 34.04 -16.74
CA SER A 56 -8.57 34.40 -17.86
C SER A 56 -9.20 34.18 -19.25
N GLN A 57 -10.23 33.33 -19.37
CA GLN A 57 -10.98 33.17 -20.61
C GLN A 57 -12.06 34.26 -20.81
N CYS A 58 -12.49 34.91 -19.72
CA CYS A 58 -13.39 36.07 -19.76
C CYS A 58 -12.62 37.33 -20.19
N ASP A 59 -11.40 37.52 -19.66
CA ASP A 59 -10.46 38.60 -20.00
C ASP A 59 -10.29 38.78 -21.51
N MET A 60 -10.08 37.69 -22.26
CA MET A 60 -9.88 37.75 -23.72
C MET A 60 -11.12 38.28 -24.48
N SER A 61 -12.32 38.01 -23.98
CA SER A 61 -13.57 38.49 -24.59
C SER A 61 -13.84 39.95 -24.22
N GLU A 62 -13.50 40.36 -23.01
CA GLU A 62 -13.63 41.75 -22.54
C GLU A 62 -12.56 42.66 -23.17
N GLU A 63 -11.34 42.15 -23.36
CA GLU A 63 -10.25 42.84 -24.07
C GLU A 63 -10.56 43.01 -25.56
N LEU A 64 -11.07 41.97 -26.23
CA LEU A 64 -11.54 42.11 -27.62
C LEU A 64 -12.69 43.12 -27.73
N SER A 65 -13.60 43.15 -26.74
CA SER A 65 -14.69 44.13 -26.69
C SER A 65 -14.15 45.56 -26.48
N ARG A 66 -13.18 45.74 -25.59
CA ARG A 66 -12.48 47.02 -25.38
C ARG A 66 -11.75 47.49 -26.63
N GLN A 67 -11.05 46.61 -27.33
CA GLN A 67 -10.36 46.94 -28.58
C GLN A 67 -11.34 47.36 -29.68
N LEU A 68 -12.51 46.70 -29.78
CA LEU A 68 -13.58 47.12 -30.70
C LEU A 68 -14.18 48.48 -30.31
N GLU A 69 -14.40 48.74 -29.02
CA GLU A 69 -14.90 50.03 -28.49
C GLU A 69 -13.89 51.17 -28.73
N ASP A 70 -12.59 50.91 -28.62
CA ASP A 70 -11.51 51.90 -28.81
C ASP A 70 -11.27 52.21 -30.30
N ILE A 71 -11.35 51.20 -31.18
CA ILE A 71 -11.41 51.37 -32.64
C ILE A 71 -12.64 52.19 -33.02
N LEU A 72 -13.83 51.82 -32.53
CA LEU A 72 -15.07 52.56 -32.80
C LEU A 72 -14.98 54.01 -32.28
N SER A 73 -14.46 54.24 -31.08
CA SER A 73 -14.25 55.58 -30.53
C SER A 73 -13.30 56.41 -31.41
N THR A 74 -12.19 55.82 -31.86
CA THR A 74 -11.20 56.49 -32.73
C THR A 74 -11.82 56.95 -34.06
N TYR A 75 -12.68 56.15 -34.68
CA TYR A 75 -13.32 56.49 -35.95
C TYR A 75 -14.64 57.29 -35.80
N CYS A 76 -15.38 57.13 -34.71
CA CYS A 76 -16.61 57.89 -34.45
C CYS A 76 -16.34 59.32 -33.96
N LEU A 77 -15.32 59.54 -33.11
CA LEU A 77 -14.93 60.88 -32.68
C LEU A 77 -14.36 61.72 -33.85
N ALA A 78 -13.73 61.07 -34.83
CA ALA A 78 -13.25 61.72 -36.05
C ALA A 78 -14.38 62.31 -36.93
N ASN A 79 -15.62 61.81 -36.80
CA ASN A 79 -16.80 62.32 -37.51
C ASN A 79 -17.65 63.31 -36.71
N ALA A 80 -17.38 63.49 -35.40
CA ALA A 80 -18.20 64.35 -34.53
C ALA A 80 -17.74 65.84 -34.52
N ASN A 81 -16.45 66.11 -34.74
CA ASN A 81 -15.87 67.46 -34.69
C ASN A 81 -15.81 68.16 -36.06
N GLY A 82 -16.89 68.06 -36.84
CA GLY A 82 -17.04 68.72 -38.14
C GLY A 82 -17.99 69.91 -38.08
N ASP A 83 -17.50 71.09 -37.70
CA ASP A 83 -18.23 72.35 -37.92
C ASP A 83 -18.42 72.60 -39.43
N GLY A 84 -19.65 72.44 -39.91
CA GLY A 84 -20.01 72.62 -41.32
C GLY A 84 -21.53 72.78 -41.50
N PRO A 85 -22.01 73.84 -42.18
CA PRO A 85 -23.42 74.20 -42.14
C PRO A 85 -24.31 73.26 -42.98
N ALA A 86 -25.51 73.00 -42.48
CA ALA A 86 -26.55 72.30 -43.21
C ALA A 86 -26.99 73.05 -44.47
N LEU A 87 -27.24 72.31 -45.57
CA LEU A 87 -28.27 72.52 -46.61
C LEU A 87 -28.26 71.25 -47.53
N PRO A 88 -29.30 70.95 -48.33
CA PRO A 88 -29.86 69.60 -48.29
C PRO A 88 -29.95 68.87 -49.64
N ASN A 89 -30.38 67.62 -49.53
CA ASN A 89 -31.09 66.82 -50.54
C ASN A 89 -30.30 66.39 -51.78
N GLY A 90 -29.86 65.13 -51.77
CA GLY A 90 -29.31 64.48 -52.96
C GLY A 90 -30.40 64.11 -53.96
N GLN A 91 -30.15 64.38 -55.24
CA GLN A 91 -30.83 63.72 -56.34
C GLN A 91 -29.77 63.28 -57.35
N SER A 92 -29.68 61.97 -57.57
CA SER A 92 -28.65 61.35 -58.39
C SER A 92 -28.99 61.46 -59.87
N HIS A 93 -28.05 61.97 -60.67
CA HIS A 93 -28.01 61.70 -62.10
C HIS A 93 -26.57 61.33 -62.52
N SER A 94 -26.45 60.09 -63.00
CA SER A 94 -25.25 59.55 -63.62
C SER A 94 -25.06 60.14 -65.03
N PRO A 95 -23.81 60.35 -65.48
CA PRO A 95 -23.48 60.37 -66.90
C PRO A 95 -22.68 59.12 -67.28
N GLU A 96 -23.24 58.30 -68.17
CA GLU A 96 -22.50 57.24 -68.85
C GLU A 96 -21.45 57.84 -69.80
N LEU A 97 -20.24 57.27 -69.78
CA LEU A 97 -19.24 57.51 -70.82
C LEU A 97 -19.51 56.58 -72.00
N ASN A 98 -19.68 57.14 -73.19
CA ASN A 98 -19.41 56.42 -74.43
C ASN A 98 -18.68 57.34 -75.40
N GLY A 99 -17.61 56.82 -76.02
CA GLY A 99 -16.72 57.62 -76.88
C GLY A 99 -17.06 57.48 -78.36
N LEU A 100 -16.41 58.30 -79.19
CA LEU A 100 -16.07 57.99 -80.58
C LEU A 100 -14.93 58.90 -81.04
N ALA A 101 -14.24 58.54 -82.12
CA ALA A 101 -12.90 59.03 -82.44
C ALA A 101 -12.80 59.79 -83.77
N HIS A 102 -11.68 60.52 -83.89
CA HIS A 102 -10.94 60.87 -85.12
C HIS A 102 -11.40 62.07 -85.99
N GLU A 103 -10.49 62.43 -86.90
CA GLU A 103 -10.40 63.62 -87.76
C GLU A 103 -10.08 64.95 -87.03
N GLY A 104 -9.28 65.88 -87.57
CA GLY A 104 -8.50 65.87 -88.82
C GLY A 104 -8.14 67.28 -89.31
N ASP A 105 -6.86 67.64 -89.22
CA ASP A 105 -6.12 68.66 -90.01
C ASP A 105 -6.45 70.19 -89.96
N GLU A 106 -5.45 70.96 -90.42
CA GLU A 106 -5.34 72.39 -90.80
C GLU A 106 -5.61 73.52 -89.77
N GLY A 107 -4.59 74.37 -89.57
CA GLY A 107 -4.62 75.53 -88.65
C GLY A 107 -3.54 76.60 -88.96
N LYS A 108 -3.63 77.21 -90.14
CA LYS A 108 -2.62 78.09 -90.78
C LYS A 108 -2.23 79.34 -89.97
N ALA A 109 -0.92 79.61 -89.85
CA ALA A 109 -0.39 80.83 -89.23
C ALA A 109 -0.56 82.09 -90.10
N VAL A 110 -0.90 83.23 -89.49
CA VAL A 110 -0.93 84.55 -90.15
C VAL A 110 -0.15 85.59 -89.34
N LYS A 111 0.79 86.27 -90.00
CA LYS A 111 1.48 87.45 -89.47
C LYS A 111 0.66 88.73 -89.71
N GLY A 112 0.60 89.58 -88.70
CA GLY A 112 0.43 91.03 -88.83
C GLY A 112 1.29 91.72 -87.77
N GLY A 113 1.81 92.94 -87.94
CA GLY A 113 1.71 93.88 -89.05
C GLY A 113 2.29 95.21 -88.58
N LYS A 114 3.59 95.45 -88.82
CA LYS A 114 4.33 96.56 -88.21
C LYS A 114 4.18 97.85 -89.02
N VAL A 115 3.36 98.78 -88.55
CA VAL A 115 3.26 100.14 -89.11
C VAL A 115 4.25 101.07 -88.42
N SER A 116 5.18 101.64 -89.20
CA SER A 116 6.06 102.73 -88.77
C SER A 116 5.50 104.06 -89.30
N GLY A 117 5.13 104.97 -88.39
CA GLY A 117 4.69 106.32 -88.75
C GLY A 117 5.84 107.32 -88.64
N GLY A 118 6.38 107.76 -89.77
CA GLY A 118 7.43 108.78 -89.84
C GLY A 118 6.99 110.02 -90.63
N GLY A 119 7.29 111.20 -90.09
CA GLY A 119 7.18 112.51 -90.74
C GLY A 119 7.78 113.56 -89.79
N GLY A 120 8.60 114.53 -90.19
CA GLY A 120 8.72 115.21 -91.49
C GLY A 120 8.46 116.69 -91.25
N ARG A 121 9.38 117.45 -90.62
CA ARG A 121 10.56 118.14 -91.20
C ARG A 121 10.18 119.21 -92.26
N GLY A 122 10.62 120.46 -92.06
CA GLY A 122 10.81 121.43 -93.16
C GLY A 122 9.92 122.70 -93.24
N GLY A 123 9.64 123.39 -92.13
CA GLY A 123 8.74 124.57 -92.14
C GLY A 123 9.33 125.97 -92.44
N LYS A 124 10.61 126.12 -92.82
CA LYS A 124 11.29 127.44 -92.81
C LYS A 124 11.46 128.17 -94.16
N GLU A 125 11.36 127.52 -95.31
CA GLU A 125 11.58 128.19 -96.61
C GLU A 125 10.30 128.79 -97.26
N ALA A 126 9.13 128.21 -97.01
CA ALA A 126 7.88 128.63 -97.65
C ALA A 126 7.46 130.08 -97.35
N LYS A 127 7.89 130.65 -96.20
CA LYS A 127 7.42 131.95 -95.72
C LYS A 127 7.92 133.13 -96.57
N LYS A 128 9.15 133.08 -97.10
CA LYS A 128 9.73 134.16 -97.93
C LYS A 128 9.12 134.28 -99.34
N THR A 129 8.60 133.17 -99.89
CA THR A 129 8.04 133.14 -101.25
C THR A 129 6.61 133.68 -101.30
N GLN A 130 5.86 133.56 -100.20
CA GLN A 130 4.45 133.99 -100.15
C GLN A 130 4.29 135.53 -100.14
N GLU A 131 5.19 136.26 -99.46
CA GLU A 131 5.18 137.74 -99.45
C GLU A 131 5.43 138.33 -100.84
N LYS A 132 6.43 137.81 -101.58
CA LYS A 132 6.72 138.25 -102.97
C LYS A 132 5.53 138.07 -103.93
N LYS A 133 4.68 137.05 -103.71
CA LYS A 133 3.44 136.88 -104.50
C LYS A 133 2.34 137.89 -104.10
N LYS A 134 2.17 138.20 -102.81
CA LYS A 134 1.21 139.22 -102.36
C LYS A 134 1.51 140.61 -102.92
N VAL A 135 2.77 141.04 -102.90
CA VAL A 135 3.18 142.35 -103.45
C VAL A 135 2.90 142.44 -104.96
N LYS A 136 3.14 141.37 -105.73
CA LYS A 136 2.81 141.33 -107.17
C LYS A 136 1.30 141.23 -107.46
N GLY A 137 0.50 140.68 -106.55
CA GLY A 137 -0.97 140.67 -106.65
C GLY A 137 -1.54 142.07 -106.50
N LEU A 138 -1.17 142.75 -105.40
CA LEU A 138 -1.58 144.13 -105.09
C LEU A 138 -1.27 145.09 -106.26
N GLY A 139 -0.11 144.97 -106.90
CA GLY A 139 0.24 145.79 -108.07
C GLY A 139 -0.77 145.68 -109.24
N LYS A 140 -1.32 144.49 -109.49
CA LYS A 140 -2.34 144.27 -110.53
C LYS A 140 -3.70 144.83 -110.12
N GLU A 141 -4.10 144.65 -108.87
CA GLU A 141 -5.35 145.22 -108.32
C GLU A 141 -5.32 146.75 -108.34
N ILE A 142 -4.18 147.37 -108.02
CA ILE A 142 -3.98 148.82 -108.11
C ILE A 142 -4.12 149.31 -109.56
N THR A 143 -3.58 148.59 -110.55
CA THR A 143 -3.73 148.97 -111.96
C THR A 143 -5.18 148.86 -112.43
N LEU A 144 -5.88 147.80 -112.03
CA LEU A 144 -7.29 147.58 -112.35
C LEU A 144 -8.20 148.63 -111.69
N LEU A 145 -7.93 148.98 -110.42
CA LEU A 145 -8.60 150.06 -109.72
C LEU A 145 -8.38 151.40 -110.44
N MET A 146 -7.14 151.72 -110.81
CA MET A 146 -6.80 152.96 -111.51
C MET A 146 -7.53 153.09 -112.87
N GLN A 147 -7.63 151.99 -113.64
CA GLN A 147 -8.43 151.97 -114.87
C GLN A 147 -9.92 152.21 -114.59
N THR A 148 -10.49 151.54 -113.57
CA THR A 148 -11.89 151.70 -113.18
C THR A 148 -12.21 153.12 -112.73
N LEU A 149 -11.26 153.80 -112.07
CA LEU A 149 -11.41 155.20 -111.68
C LEU A 149 -11.24 156.16 -112.87
N ASN A 150 -10.44 155.85 -113.87
CA ASN A 150 -10.30 156.68 -115.06
C ASN A 150 -11.52 156.64 -116.00
N THR A 151 -12.36 155.60 -115.94
CA THR A 151 -13.63 155.54 -116.66
C THR A 151 -14.78 156.33 -116.01
N LEU A 152 -14.58 156.84 -114.80
CA LEU A 152 -15.55 157.69 -114.10
C LEU A 152 -15.21 159.15 -114.41
N SER A 153 -16.20 159.96 -114.77
CA SER A 153 -15.95 161.26 -115.42
C SER A 153 -15.85 162.40 -114.41
N THR A 154 -16.61 162.31 -113.31
CA THR A 154 -16.61 163.33 -112.25
C THR A 154 -15.72 162.93 -111.06
N PRO A 155 -15.16 163.89 -110.31
CA PRO A 155 -14.44 163.60 -109.07
C PRO A 155 -15.27 162.82 -108.06
N ASP A 156 -16.57 163.11 -107.97
CA ASP A 156 -17.50 162.48 -107.02
C ASP A 156 -17.78 161.01 -107.36
N GLU A 157 -17.91 160.66 -108.65
CA GLU A 157 -18.01 159.26 -109.08
C GLU A 157 -16.73 158.47 -108.72
N LYS A 158 -15.55 159.05 -108.97
CA LYS A 158 -14.26 158.43 -108.60
C LYS A 158 -14.19 158.18 -107.10
N LEU A 159 -14.62 159.15 -106.29
CA LEU A 159 -14.68 159.02 -104.84
C LEU A 159 -15.68 157.92 -104.42
N ALA A 160 -16.88 157.89 -105.01
CA ALA A 160 -17.87 156.85 -104.74
C ALA A 160 -17.37 155.44 -105.10
N GLY A 161 -16.67 155.28 -106.24
CA GLY A 161 -16.05 154.04 -106.66
C GLY A 161 -14.94 153.56 -105.69
N LEU A 162 -14.09 154.48 -105.21
CA LEU A 162 -13.11 154.22 -104.16
C LEU A 162 -13.79 153.81 -102.85
N CYS A 163 -14.82 154.53 -102.40
CA CYS A 163 -15.58 154.20 -101.20
C CYS A 163 -16.24 152.82 -101.30
N LYS A 164 -16.80 152.45 -102.46
CA LYS A 164 -17.37 151.12 -102.70
C LYS A 164 -16.29 150.03 -102.63
N LYS A 165 -15.15 150.21 -103.29
CA LYS A 165 -14.03 149.24 -103.24
C LYS A 165 -13.43 149.09 -101.85
N TYR A 166 -13.36 150.18 -101.08
CA TYR A 166 -12.94 150.14 -99.68
C TYR A 166 -13.96 149.41 -98.80
N ALA A 167 -15.27 149.60 -99.03
CA ALA A 167 -16.32 148.86 -98.34
C ALA A 167 -16.30 147.35 -98.66
N GLU A 168 -16.14 146.98 -99.94
CA GLU A 168 -15.97 145.58 -100.37
C GLU A 168 -14.75 144.93 -99.69
N LEU A 169 -13.61 145.62 -99.64
CA LEU A 169 -12.38 145.13 -99.00
C LEU A 169 -12.54 144.99 -97.47
N LEU A 170 -13.23 145.94 -96.82
CA LEU A 170 -13.57 145.84 -95.39
C LEU A 170 -14.54 144.68 -95.11
N GLU A 171 -15.48 144.40 -96.00
CA GLU A 171 -16.39 143.27 -95.88
C GLU A 171 -15.67 141.94 -96.09
N GLU A 172 -14.79 141.84 -97.09
CA GLU A 172 -13.93 140.67 -97.29
C GLU A 172 -12.99 140.46 -96.10
N GLN A 173 -12.37 141.50 -95.56
CA GLN A 173 -11.56 141.43 -94.34
C GLN A 173 -12.39 140.94 -93.14
N ARG A 174 -13.61 141.46 -92.94
CA ARG A 174 -14.55 141.01 -91.90
C ARG A 174 -14.93 139.55 -92.10
N ASN A 175 -15.18 139.11 -93.33
CA ASN A 175 -15.58 137.73 -93.64
C ASN A 175 -14.41 136.75 -93.49
N ALA A 176 -13.20 137.11 -93.94
CA ALA A 176 -11.98 136.36 -93.67
C ALA A 176 -11.68 136.29 -92.16
N GLN A 177 -11.92 137.36 -91.40
CA GLN A 177 -11.78 137.36 -89.94
C GLN A 177 -12.82 136.45 -89.25
N LYS A 178 -14.08 136.43 -89.72
CA LYS A 178 -15.11 135.46 -89.26
C LYS A 178 -14.67 134.02 -89.55
N GLN A 179 -14.22 133.73 -90.78
CA GLN A 179 -13.72 132.40 -91.16
C GLN A 179 -12.51 131.97 -90.34
N MET A 180 -11.54 132.87 -90.12
CA MET A 180 -10.38 132.61 -89.27
C MET A 180 -10.78 132.28 -87.84
N ARG A 181 -11.69 133.06 -87.23
CA ARG A 181 -12.25 132.77 -85.89
C ARG A 181 -13.00 131.43 -85.86
N ALA A 182 -13.75 131.08 -86.91
CA ALA A 182 -14.47 129.81 -87.00
C ALA A 182 -13.51 128.61 -87.13
N LEU A 183 -12.48 128.73 -87.98
CA LEU A 183 -11.43 127.71 -88.12
C LEU A 183 -10.60 127.57 -86.85
N GLN A 184 -10.28 128.67 -86.16
CA GLN A 184 -9.60 128.65 -84.87
C GLN A 184 -10.46 127.94 -83.80
N LYS A 185 -11.77 128.22 -83.74
CA LYS A 185 -12.69 127.49 -82.85
C LYS A 185 -12.74 125.99 -83.19
N LYS A 186 -12.83 125.64 -84.47
CA LYS A 186 -12.81 124.24 -84.93
C LYS A 186 -11.48 123.54 -84.61
N GLN A 187 -10.35 124.25 -84.72
CA GLN A 187 -9.03 123.74 -84.33
C GLN A 187 -8.98 123.45 -82.82
N SER A 188 -9.45 124.38 -81.97
CA SER A 188 -9.52 124.15 -80.52
C SER A 188 -10.42 122.97 -80.17
N GLN A 189 -11.57 122.84 -80.83
CA GLN A 189 -12.48 121.69 -80.66
C GLN A 189 -11.81 120.36 -81.05
N LEU A 190 -11.18 120.28 -82.22
CA LEU A 190 -10.47 119.08 -82.68
C LEU A 190 -9.28 118.72 -81.78
N VAL A 191 -8.57 119.70 -81.23
CA VAL A 191 -7.50 119.45 -80.24
C VAL A 191 -8.09 118.83 -78.97
N GLN A 192 -9.18 119.42 -78.44
CA GLN A 192 -9.87 118.92 -77.24
C GLN A 192 -10.45 117.51 -77.46
N GLU A 193 -11.07 117.25 -78.61
CA GLU A 193 -11.60 115.93 -79.00
C GLU A 193 -10.47 114.89 -79.10
N LYS A 194 -9.36 115.23 -79.77
CA LYS A 194 -8.17 114.37 -79.87
C LYS A 194 -7.53 114.08 -78.51
N ASP A 195 -7.53 115.04 -77.58
CA ASP A 195 -7.04 114.81 -76.20
C ASP A 195 -8.04 113.98 -75.36
N ASN A 196 -9.36 114.17 -75.54
CA ASN A 196 -10.39 113.33 -74.94
C ASN A 196 -10.26 111.86 -75.39
N LEU A 197 -10.21 111.61 -76.71
CA LEU A 197 -10.02 110.27 -77.28
C LEU A 197 -8.71 109.62 -76.82
N ARG A 198 -7.64 110.40 -76.68
CA ARG A 198 -6.36 109.91 -76.12
C ARG A 198 -6.50 109.49 -74.65
N ASN A 199 -7.25 110.24 -73.85
CA ASN A 199 -7.53 109.91 -72.45
C ASN A 199 -8.41 108.66 -72.33
N GLU A 200 -9.44 108.53 -73.17
CA GLU A 200 -10.30 107.34 -73.24
C GLU A 200 -9.53 106.09 -73.67
N HIS A 201 -8.71 106.18 -74.72
CA HIS A 201 -7.83 105.10 -75.15
C HIS A 201 -6.86 104.67 -74.03
N SER A 202 -6.31 105.62 -73.28
CA SER A 202 -5.43 105.34 -72.13
C SER A 202 -6.19 104.63 -71.00
N LYS A 203 -7.44 105.03 -70.70
CA LYS A 203 -8.32 104.32 -69.75
C LYS A 203 -8.66 102.91 -70.24
N ALA A 204 -8.92 102.73 -71.53
CA ALA A 204 -9.23 101.44 -72.15
C ALA A 204 -8.04 100.47 -72.06
N ILE A 205 -6.80 100.92 -72.27
CA ILE A 205 -5.59 100.11 -72.07
C ILE A 205 -5.50 99.63 -70.60
N LEU A 206 -5.71 100.52 -69.63
CA LEU A 206 -5.66 100.16 -68.21
C LEU A 206 -6.76 99.18 -67.83
N ALA A 207 -7.98 99.36 -68.35
CA ALA A 207 -9.08 98.42 -68.14
C ALA A 207 -8.76 97.04 -68.76
N ARG A 208 -8.23 97.01 -69.99
CA ARG A 208 -7.79 95.78 -70.66
C ARG A 208 -6.70 95.06 -69.87
N GLY A 209 -5.70 95.77 -69.36
CA GLY A 209 -4.65 95.20 -68.52
C GLY A 209 -5.16 94.57 -67.22
N LYS A 210 -6.14 95.22 -66.56
CA LYS A 210 -6.81 94.64 -65.38
C LYS A 210 -7.58 93.36 -65.72
N LEU A 211 -8.34 93.36 -66.81
CA LEU A 211 -9.07 92.18 -67.29
C LEU A 211 -8.12 91.05 -67.70
N GLU A 212 -7.01 91.35 -68.37
CA GLU A 212 -5.97 90.36 -68.70
C GLU A 212 -5.33 89.72 -67.45
N SER A 213 -5.09 90.47 -66.38
CA SER A 213 -4.59 89.92 -65.10
C SER A 213 -5.65 89.02 -64.45
N LEU A 214 -6.89 89.52 -64.33
CA LEU A 214 -8.00 88.78 -63.73
C LEU A 214 -8.29 87.47 -64.49
N CYS A 215 -8.28 87.49 -65.83
CA CYS A 215 -8.41 86.27 -66.64
C CYS A 215 -7.27 85.28 -66.40
N ARG A 216 -6.01 85.74 -66.26
CA ARG A 216 -4.87 84.87 -65.94
C ARG A 216 -4.98 84.28 -64.54
N GLU A 217 -5.39 85.06 -63.55
CA GLU A 217 -5.61 84.61 -62.17
C GLU A 217 -6.76 83.61 -62.09
N LEU A 218 -7.90 83.88 -62.73
CA LEU A 218 -9.03 82.96 -62.83
C LEU A 218 -8.64 81.65 -63.53
N GLN A 219 -7.80 81.71 -64.58
CA GLN A 219 -7.27 80.52 -65.26
C GLN A 219 -6.20 79.75 -64.45
N ARG A 220 -5.52 80.39 -63.49
CA ARG A 220 -4.67 79.70 -62.51
C ARG A 220 -5.54 79.02 -61.47
N HIS A 221 -6.46 79.75 -60.86
CA HIS A 221 -7.38 79.21 -59.85
C HIS A 221 -8.20 78.04 -60.37
N ASN A 222 -8.69 78.09 -61.62
CA ASN A 222 -9.38 76.96 -62.25
C ASN A 222 -8.49 75.75 -62.54
N ARG A 223 -7.17 75.93 -62.69
CA ARG A 223 -6.21 74.82 -62.80
C ARG A 223 -5.93 74.22 -61.43
N THR A 224 -5.56 75.04 -60.46
CA THR A 224 -5.33 74.63 -59.07
C THR A 224 -6.54 73.93 -58.48
N LEU A 225 -7.77 74.43 -58.69
CA LEU A 225 -8.99 73.80 -58.19
C LEU A 225 -9.30 72.44 -58.86
N LYS A 226 -8.91 72.25 -60.13
CA LYS A 226 -8.98 70.93 -60.80
C LYS A 226 -7.91 69.98 -60.26
N GLU A 227 -6.69 70.45 -60.08
CA GLU A 227 -5.57 69.69 -59.51
C GLU A 227 -5.88 69.25 -58.08
N GLU A 228 -6.38 70.15 -57.23
CA GLU A 228 -6.87 69.85 -55.88
C GLU A 228 -8.06 68.90 -55.86
N GLY A 229 -8.97 68.99 -56.83
CA GLY A 229 -10.11 68.07 -56.94
C GLY A 229 -9.65 66.64 -57.24
N VAL A 230 -8.74 66.47 -58.21
CA VAL A 230 -8.11 65.18 -58.53
C VAL A 230 -7.31 64.67 -57.34
N GLN A 231 -6.55 65.53 -56.66
CA GLN A 231 -5.74 65.13 -55.51
C GLN A 231 -6.60 64.74 -54.30
N ARG A 232 -7.71 65.46 -54.03
CA ARG A 232 -8.69 65.05 -53.00
C ARG A 232 -9.29 63.69 -53.30
N THR A 233 -9.70 63.45 -54.56
CA THR A 233 -10.27 62.16 -54.98
C THR A 233 -9.27 61.02 -54.75
N ARG A 234 -7.99 61.22 -55.11
CA ARG A 234 -6.93 60.23 -54.85
C ARG A 234 -6.73 59.95 -53.37
N LEU A 235 -6.63 60.99 -52.54
CA LEU A 235 -6.44 60.84 -51.09
C LEU A 235 -7.64 60.16 -50.41
N GLU A 236 -8.87 60.42 -50.87
CA GLU A 236 -10.07 59.74 -50.36
C GLU A 236 -10.13 58.27 -50.82
N GLU A 237 -9.66 57.97 -52.04
CA GLU A 237 -9.56 56.60 -52.56
C GLU A 237 -8.45 55.80 -51.83
N GLU A 238 -7.31 56.42 -51.55
CA GLU A 238 -6.23 55.83 -50.72
C GLU A 238 -6.72 55.53 -49.30
N LYS A 239 -7.41 56.47 -48.64
CA LYS A 239 -8.04 56.23 -47.34
C LYS A 239 -9.07 55.10 -47.37
N ARG A 240 -9.89 55.00 -48.42
CA ARG A 240 -10.81 53.84 -48.57
C ARG A 240 -10.04 52.53 -48.70
N LYS A 241 -8.94 52.49 -49.45
CA LYS A 241 -8.10 51.29 -49.60
C LYS A 241 -7.41 50.90 -48.29
N GLU A 242 -6.87 51.88 -47.55
CA GLU A 242 -6.25 51.68 -46.24
C GLU A 242 -7.25 51.11 -45.23
N VAL A 243 -8.42 51.73 -45.08
CA VAL A 243 -9.50 51.24 -44.19
C VAL A 243 -9.96 49.83 -44.60
N THR A 244 -10.16 49.58 -45.90
CA THR A 244 -10.56 48.25 -46.40
C THR A 244 -9.48 47.20 -46.11
N SER A 245 -8.21 47.54 -46.33
CA SER A 245 -7.07 46.66 -46.05
C SER A 245 -6.95 46.38 -44.55
N HIS A 246 -7.14 47.39 -43.69
CA HIS A 246 -7.13 47.21 -42.25
C HIS A 246 -8.24 46.26 -41.80
N PHE A 247 -9.49 46.49 -42.22
CA PHE A 247 -10.61 45.58 -41.91
C PHE A 247 -10.34 44.14 -42.38
N GLN A 248 -9.74 43.97 -43.57
CA GLN A 248 -9.44 42.65 -44.11
C GLN A 248 -8.32 41.94 -43.35
N VAL A 249 -7.27 42.66 -42.91
CA VAL A 249 -6.22 42.14 -42.03
C VAL A 249 -6.80 41.75 -40.67
N THR A 250 -7.55 42.65 -40.00
CA THR A 250 -8.16 42.35 -38.69
C THR A 250 -9.11 41.15 -38.76
N LEU A 251 -9.88 41.00 -39.84
CA LEU A 251 -10.76 39.85 -40.04
C LEU A 251 -9.96 38.54 -40.25
N GLN A 252 -8.82 38.60 -40.96
CA GLN A 252 -7.92 37.46 -41.12
C GLN A 252 -7.20 37.10 -39.80
N ASP A 253 -6.84 38.08 -38.98
CA ASP A 253 -6.26 37.86 -37.65
C ASP A 253 -7.27 37.20 -36.70
N ILE A 254 -8.53 37.64 -36.71
CA ILE A 254 -9.63 37.01 -35.93
C ILE A 254 -9.85 35.55 -36.39
N GLN A 255 -9.84 35.30 -37.70
CA GLN A 255 -9.94 33.93 -38.24
C GLN A 255 -8.76 33.07 -37.77
N SER A 256 -7.53 33.55 -37.88
CA SER A 256 -6.31 32.88 -37.42
C SER A 256 -6.35 32.59 -35.91
N GLN A 257 -6.81 33.52 -35.08
CA GLN A 257 -6.98 33.30 -33.64
C GLN A 257 -8.04 32.23 -33.34
N MET A 258 -9.16 32.23 -34.06
CA MET A 258 -10.22 31.23 -33.91
C MET A 258 -9.74 29.82 -34.34
N GLU A 259 -8.98 29.72 -35.42
CA GLU A 259 -8.35 28.49 -35.88
C GLU A 259 -7.34 27.97 -34.85
N GLN A 260 -6.40 28.80 -34.39
CA GLN A 260 -5.47 28.44 -33.32
C GLN A 260 -6.16 28.03 -32.02
N HIS A 261 -7.27 28.69 -31.64
CA HIS A 261 -8.04 28.30 -30.46
C HIS A 261 -8.69 26.93 -30.66
N ASN A 262 -9.26 26.65 -31.84
CA ASN A 262 -9.81 25.34 -32.18
C ASN A 262 -8.74 24.24 -32.19
N GLU A 263 -7.54 24.51 -32.72
CA GLU A 263 -6.40 23.58 -32.71
C GLU A 263 -5.92 23.29 -31.28
N ARG A 264 -5.71 24.32 -30.45
CA ARG A 264 -5.36 24.13 -29.02
C ARG A 264 -6.42 23.31 -28.29
N ASN A 265 -7.70 23.58 -28.54
CA ASN A 265 -8.80 22.86 -27.92
C ASN A 265 -8.86 21.39 -28.41
N ALA A 266 -8.58 21.13 -29.69
CA ALA A 266 -8.44 19.78 -30.22
C ALA A 266 -7.26 19.02 -29.58
N SER A 267 -6.09 19.66 -29.41
CA SER A 267 -4.94 19.08 -28.69
C SER A 267 -5.31 18.74 -27.25
N LEU A 268 -5.93 19.66 -26.51
CA LEU A 268 -6.37 19.42 -25.13
C LEU A 268 -7.37 18.26 -25.03
N ARG A 269 -8.29 18.10 -25.98
CA ARG A 269 -9.20 16.93 -26.02
C ARG A 269 -8.44 15.62 -26.30
N GLN A 270 -7.46 15.65 -27.20
CA GLN A 270 -6.61 14.49 -27.49
C GLN A 270 -5.75 14.10 -26.28
N GLU A 271 -5.12 15.07 -25.62
CA GLU A 271 -4.33 14.86 -24.40
C GLU A 271 -5.17 14.30 -23.26
N ASN A 272 -6.38 14.83 -23.03
CA ASN A 272 -7.34 14.27 -22.06
C ASN A 272 -7.72 12.83 -22.39
N THR A 273 -7.92 12.50 -23.68
CA THR A 273 -8.20 11.13 -24.13
C THR A 273 -7.01 10.19 -23.82
N VAL A 274 -5.79 10.64 -24.12
CA VAL A 274 -4.55 9.88 -23.83
C VAL A 274 -4.32 9.71 -22.32
N LEU A 275 -4.68 10.70 -21.50
CA LEU A 275 -4.62 10.63 -20.04
C LEU A 275 -5.67 9.65 -19.48
N ALA A 276 -6.90 9.68 -19.98
CA ALA A 276 -7.94 8.72 -19.64
C ALA A 276 -7.52 7.28 -19.99
N ASP A 277 -6.93 7.06 -21.17
CA ASP A 277 -6.38 5.75 -21.57
C ASP A 277 -5.25 5.27 -20.65
N LYS A 278 -4.35 6.18 -20.23
CA LYS A 278 -3.28 5.86 -19.27
C LYS A 278 -3.84 5.48 -17.90
N LEU A 279 -4.82 6.22 -17.40
CA LEU A 279 -5.52 5.92 -16.14
C LEU A 279 -6.27 4.58 -16.21
N ASN A 280 -6.97 4.31 -17.31
CA ASN A 280 -7.66 3.04 -17.55
C ASN A 280 -6.68 1.85 -17.59
N LYS A 281 -5.53 2.00 -18.25
CA LYS A 281 -4.46 0.99 -18.26
C LYS A 281 -3.88 0.74 -16.86
N LEU A 282 -3.64 1.78 -16.07
CA LEU A 282 -3.21 1.65 -14.68
C LEU A 282 -4.27 0.93 -13.83
N TYR A 283 -5.54 1.32 -13.94
CA TYR A 283 -6.65 0.67 -13.24
C TYR A 283 -6.75 -0.83 -13.59
N GLN A 284 -6.63 -1.19 -14.87
CA GLN A 284 -6.61 -2.59 -15.32
C GLN A 284 -5.42 -3.37 -14.75
N GLN A 285 -4.22 -2.75 -14.69
CA GLN A 285 -3.05 -3.37 -14.06
C GLN A 285 -3.25 -3.59 -12.55
N TYR A 286 -3.82 -2.62 -11.83
CA TYR A 286 -4.14 -2.76 -10.42
C TYR A 286 -5.16 -3.88 -10.17
N LYS A 287 -6.24 -3.93 -10.97
CA LYS A 287 -7.24 -4.99 -10.89
C LYS A 287 -6.62 -6.39 -11.13
N LEU A 288 -5.79 -6.55 -12.15
CA LEU A 288 -5.08 -7.81 -12.41
C LEU A 288 -4.12 -8.20 -11.28
N ARG A 289 -3.48 -7.22 -10.62
CA ARG A 289 -2.62 -7.43 -9.46
C ARG A 289 -3.41 -7.86 -8.23
N GLU A 290 -4.56 -7.24 -7.97
CA GLU A 290 -5.50 -7.59 -6.92
C GLU A 290 -6.03 -9.02 -7.11
N GLU A 291 -6.52 -9.35 -8.31
CA GLU A 291 -6.93 -10.72 -8.68
C GLU A 291 -5.80 -11.76 -8.54
N HIS A 292 -4.53 -11.37 -8.66
CA HIS A 292 -3.38 -12.25 -8.42
C HIS A 292 -3.11 -12.41 -6.91
N ILE A 293 -3.20 -11.34 -6.13
CA ILE A 293 -3.05 -11.37 -4.67
C ILE A 293 -4.12 -12.27 -4.05
N ASP A 294 -5.38 -12.15 -4.45
CA ASP A 294 -6.47 -13.02 -3.98
C ASP A 294 -6.19 -14.51 -4.24
N LYS A 295 -5.66 -14.84 -5.41
CA LYS A 295 -5.26 -16.23 -5.76
C LYS A 295 -4.12 -16.72 -4.86
N VAL A 296 -3.15 -15.85 -4.54
CA VAL A 296 -2.04 -16.18 -3.62
C VAL A 296 -2.53 -16.34 -2.18
N VAL A 297 -3.41 -15.45 -1.70
CA VAL A 297 -4.03 -15.54 -0.36
C VAL A 297 -4.81 -16.85 -0.23
N LYS A 298 -5.68 -17.16 -1.20
CA LYS A 298 -6.46 -18.40 -1.21
C LYS A 298 -5.58 -19.65 -1.29
N HIS A 299 -4.47 -19.61 -2.04
CA HIS A 299 -3.49 -20.69 -2.05
C HIS A 299 -2.81 -20.87 -0.69
N LYS A 300 -2.48 -19.77 -0.01
CA LYS A 300 -1.88 -19.79 1.34
C LYS A 300 -2.86 -20.28 2.40
N GLU A 301 -4.13 -19.89 2.32
CA GLU A 301 -5.19 -20.37 3.20
C GLU A 301 -5.38 -21.90 3.07
N LEU A 302 -5.47 -22.42 1.83
CA LEU A 302 -5.53 -23.86 1.58
C LEU A 302 -4.26 -24.60 2.05
N GLN A 303 -3.08 -23.97 1.92
CA GLN A 303 -1.84 -24.52 2.45
C GLN A 303 -1.85 -24.59 3.98
N GLN A 304 -2.39 -23.57 4.65
CA GLN A 304 -2.54 -23.53 6.11
C GLN A 304 -3.52 -24.61 6.59
N GLN A 305 -4.72 -24.68 6.00
CA GLN A 305 -5.72 -25.71 6.29
C GLN A 305 -5.16 -27.14 6.16
N LEU A 306 -4.30 -27.40 5.17
CA LEU A 306 -3.62 -28.69 5.01
C LEU A 306 -2.62 -29.00 6.13
N VAL A 307 -1.89 -27.99 6.62
CA VAL A 307 -0.97 -28.13 7.76
C VAL A 307 -1.76 -28.36 9.05
N ASP A 308 -2.82 -27.58 9.27
CA ASP A 308 -3.68 -27.71 10.45
C ASP A 308 -4.35 -29.09 10.49
N ALA A 309 -4.86 -29.59 9.36
CA ALA A 309 -5.44 -30.93 9.27
C ALA A 309 -4.42 -32.04 9.58
N LYS A 310 -3.17 -31.91 9.12
CA LYS A 310 -2.09 -32.85 9.46
C LYS A 310 -1.70 -32.79 10.94
N LEU A 311 -1.70 -31.60 11.52
CA LEU A 311 -1.44 -31.39 12.95
C LEU A 311 -2.54 -32.03 13.81
N HIS A 312 -3.82 -31.81 13.46
CA HIS A 312 -4.95 -32.47 14.11
C HIS A 312 -4.87 -34.00 14.00
N GLN A 313 -4.53 -34.53 12.82
CA GLN A 313 -4.33 -35.97 12.62
C GLN A 313 -3.19 -36.53 13.50
N ALA A 314 -2.07 -35.81 13.63
CA ALA A 314 -0.96 -36.21 14.47
C ALA A 314 -1.32 -36.21 15.97
N HIS A 315 -2.03 -35.18 16.44
CA HIS A 315 -2.53 -35.12 17.83
C HIS A 315 -3.51 -36.26 18.14
N GLU A 316 -4.43 -36.57 17.23
CA GLU A 316 -5.39 -37.65 17.42
C GLU A 316 -4.69 -39.04 17.43
N LEU A 317 -3.68 -39.25 16.59
CA LEU A 317 -2.86 -40.47 16.62
C LEU A 317 -2.03 -40.60 17.91
N LEU A 318 -1.47 -39.48 18.42
CA LEU A 318 -0.77 -39.44 19.69
C LEU A 318 -1.71 -39.82 20.85
N LYS A 319 -2.87 -39.16 20.93
CA LYS A 319 -3.91 -39.45 21.93
C LYS A 319 -4.38 -40.90 21.87
N GLN A 320 -4.62 -41.46 20.68
CA GLN A 320 -4.95 -42.88 20.51
C GLN A 320 -3.80 -43.83 20.90
N SER A 321 -2.55 -43.35 20.85
CA SER A 321 -1.39 -44.09 21.37
C SER A 321 -1.32 -44.04 22.90
N GLU A 322 -1.55 -42.87 23.49
CA GLU A 322 -1.63 -42.66 24.95
C GLU A 322 -2.75 -43.51 25.56
N GLU A 323 -3.97 -43.44 25.01
CA GLU A 323 -5.09 -44.27 25.46
C GLU A 323 -4.84 -45.78 25.29
N ARG A 324 -4.05 -46.21 24.30
CA ARG A 324 -3.66 -47.62 24.15
C ARG A 324 -2.62 -48.03 25.19
N HIS A 325 -1.62 -47.18 25.40
CA HIS A 325 -0.60 -47.37 26.44
C HIS A 325 -1.24 -47.46 27.83
N ASP A 326 -2.20 -46.58 28.15
CA ASP A 326 -2.87 -46.60 29.45
C ASP A 326 -3.73 -47.86 29.63
N ARG A 327 -4.49 -48.28 28.59
CA ARG A 327 -5.20 -49.58 28.61
C ARG A 327 -4.26 -50.77 28.81
N GLU A 328 -3.08 -50.76 28.18
CA GLU A 328 -2.08 -51.82 28.32
C GLU A 328 -1.41 -51.81 29.70
N LYS A 329 -1.11 -50.62 30.23
CA LYS A 329 -0.59 -50.40 31.58
C LYS A 329 -1.57 -50.89 32.64
N ASP A 330 -2.85 -50.52 32.53
CA ASP A 330 -3.91 -50.99 33.44
C ASP A 330 -4.07 -52.51 33.39
N PHE A 331 -4.01 -53.11 32.19
CA PHE A 331 -4.05 -54.56 32.02
C PHE A 331 -2.83 -55.26 32.63
N SER A 332 -1.64 -54.71 32.42
CA SER A 332 -0.37 -55.20 33.00
C SER A 332 -0.38 -55.10 34.53
N GLN A 333 -0.84 -53.97 35.08
CA GLN A 333 -1.02 -53.78 36.51
C GLN A 333 -1.99 -54.82 37.09
N ARG A 334 -3.17 -55.00 36.49
CA ARG A 334 -4.16 -55.99 36.94
C ARG A 334 -3.63 -57.43 36.87
N ARG A 335 -2.78 -57.75 35.88
CA ARG A 335 -2.08 -59.04 35.80
C ARG A 335 -1.04 -59.20 36.90
N CYS A 336 -0.29 -58.16 37.24
CA CYS A 336 0.66 -58.16 38.35
C CYS A 336 -0.03 -58.35 39.70
N GLU A 337 -1.17 -57.69 39.91
CA GLU A 337 -2.02 -57.87 41.10
C GLU A 337 -2.57 -59.30 41.21
N LEU A 338 -3.05 -59.89 40.11
CA LEU A 338 -3.49 -61.29 40.09
C LEU A 338 -2.34 -62.28 40.37
N MET A 339 -1.15 -62.03 39.82
CA MET A 339 0.04 -62.84 40.11
C MET A 339 0.44 -62.76 41.58
N LYS A 340 0.41 -61.58 42.20
CA LYS A 340 0.65 -61.42 43.65
C LYS A 340 -0.38 -62.18 44.49
N GLN A 341 -1.65 -62.21 44.08
CA GLN A 341 -2.67 -63.03 44.75
C GLN A 341 -2.37 -64.54 44.63
N GLN A 342 -1.96 -65.01 43.44
CA GLN A 342 -1.53 -66.40 43.24
C GLN A 342 -0.28 -66.74 44.07
N GLU A 343 0.70 -65.84 44.15
CA GLU A 343 1.90 -65.99 44.97
C GLU A 343 1.55 -66.13 46.46
N VAL A 344 0.67 -65.26 46.99
CA VAL A 344 0.15 -65.38 48.36
C VAL A 344 -0.57 -66.71 48.60
N HIS A 345 -1.38 -67.18 47.64
CA HIS A 345 -2.00 -68.50 47.73
C HIS A 345 -0.98 -69.65 47.72
N LEU A 346 0.06 -69.59 46.88
CA LEU A 346 1.12 -70.60 46.83
C LEU A 346 1.94 -70.61 48.13
N ILE A 347 2.26 -69.44 48.70
CA ILE A 347 2.92 -69.34 50.01
C ILE A 347 2.06 -69.98 51.10
N ALA A 348 0.74 -69.73 51.11
CA ALA A 348 -0.18 -70.36 52.05
C ALA A 348 -0.24 -71.89 51.87
N LEU A 349 -0.30 -72.40 50.63
CA LEU A 349 -0.24 -73.84 50.34
C LEU A 349 1.10 -74.46 50.78
N SER A 350 2.22 -73.76 50.58
CA SER A 350 3.55 -74.19 51.04
C SER A 350 3.58 -74.29 52.58
N LEU A 351 3.06 -73.27 53.27
CA LEU A 351 2.96 -73.26 54.74
C LEU A 351 2.08 -74.42 55.26
N TYR A 352 0.94 -74.68 54.62
CA TYR A 352 0.08 -75.82 54.97
C TYR A 352 0.76 -77.17 54.69
N THR A 353 1.56 -77.26 53.63
CA THR A 353 2.34 -78.46 53.30
C THR A 353 3.43 -78.71 54.34
N GLU A 354 4.23 -77.69 54.68
CA GLU A 354 5.22 -77.74 55.76
C GLU A 354 4.59 -78.16 57.10
N LYS A 355 3.45 -77.57 57.46
CA LYS A 355 2.69 -77.96 58.66
C LYS A 355 2.19 -79.41 58.60
N PHE A 356 1.79 -79.89 57.43
CA PHE A 356 1.40 -81.30 57.25
C PHE A 356 2.60 -82.25 57.35
N GLU A 357 3.77 -81.86 56.84
CA GLU A 357 5.04 -82.60 56.99
C GLU A 357 5.52 -82.61 58.45
N GLU A 358 5.37 -81.52 59.19
CA GLU A 358 5.60 -81.46 60.65
C GLU A 358 4.68 -82.45 61.40
N PHE A 359 3.39 -82.49 61.06
CA PHE A 359 2.44 -83.45 61.63
C PHE A 359 2.81 -84.89 61.28
N GLN A 360 3.13 -85.19 60.01
CA GLN A 360 3.58 -86.52 59.58
C GLN A 360 4.86 -86.94 60.29
N THR A 361 5.85 -86.05 60.40
CA THR A 361 7.12 -86.30 61.10
C THR A 361 6.88 -86.57 62.58
N THR A 362 5.96 -85.84 63.21
CA THR A 362 5.57 -86.03 64.62
C THR A 362 4.84 -87.35 64.81
N LEU A 363 3.96 -87.73 63.89
CA LEU A 363 3.22 -88.99 63.90
C LEU A 363 4.14 -90.19 63.66
N ALA A 364 5.12 -90.06 62.75
CA ALA A 364 6.17 -91.06 62.52
C ALA A 364 7.03 -91.27 63.78
N LYS A 365 7.51 -90.18 64.42
CA LYS A 365 8.21 -90.25 65.71
C LYS A 365 7.35 -90.88 66.81
N SER A 366 6.06 -90.59 66.86
CA SER A 366 5.13 -91.21 67.81
C SER A 366 4.99 -92.72 67.56
N ASN A 367 4.84 -93.15 66.29
CA ASN A 367 4.83 -94.56 65.92
C ASN A 367 6.16 -95.28 66.22
N GLU A 368 7.30 -94.61 66.05
CA GLU A 368 8.61 -95.12 66.46
C GLU A 368 8.65 -95.34 67.97
N VAL A 369 8.23 -94.35 68.77
CA VAL A 369 8.13 -94.47 70.24
C VAL A 369 7.17 -95.61 70.65
N PHE A 370 6.02 -95.75 70.00
CA PHE A 370 5.12 -96.90 70.24
C PHE A 370 5.80 -98.23 69.90
N THR A 371 6.59 -98.28 68.84
CA THR A 371 7.31 -99.48 68.40
C THR A 371 8.44 -99.85 69.35
N THR A 372 9.24 -98.88 69.83
CA THR A 372 10.29 -99.12 70.82
C THR A 372 9.68 -99.53 72.16
N PHE A 373 8.61 -98.87 72.62
CA PHE A 373 7.90 -99.25 73.86
C PHE A 373 7.33 -100.68 73.78
N LYS A 374 6.78 -101.08 72.61
CA LYS A 374 6.36 -102.47 72.36
C LYS A 374 7.54 -103.45 72.43
N GLN A 375 8.68 -103.12 71.81
CA GLN A 375 9.88 -103.96 71.87
C GLN A 375 10.44 -104.08 73.29
N GLU A 376 10.40 -103.00 74.08
CA GLU A 376 10.79 -103.02 75.49
C GLU A 376 9.83 -103.86 76.33
N MET A 377 8.53 -103.75 76.10
CA MET A 377 7.52 -104.61 76.74
C MET A 377 7.74 -106.10 76.38
N GLU A 378 8.11 -106.43 75.14
CA GLU A 378 8.49 -107.79 74.76
C GLU A 378 9.80 -108.27 75.41
N LYS A 379 10.83 -107.40 75.48
CA LYS A 379 12.09 -107.70 76.18
C LYS A 379 11.85 -107.94 77.68
N MET A 380 11.01 -107.11 78.30
CA MET A 380 10.59 -107.25 79.69
C MET A 380 9.81 -108.55 79.91
N THR A 381 8.87 -108.88 79.03
CA THR A 381 8.13 -110.16 79.05
C THR A 381 9.06 -111.37 78.91
N LYS A 382 10.07 -111.30 78.03
CA LYS A 382 11.11 -112.34 77.89
C LYS A 382 11.97 -112.45 79.16
N LYS A 383 12.30 -111.34 79.82
CA LYS A 383 13.07 -111.31 81.08
C LYS A 383 12.26 -111.89 82.24
N ILE A 384 10.96 -111.60 82.33
CA ILE A 384 10.03 -112.25 83.28
C ILE A 384 10.05 -113.77 83.08
N LYS A 385 9.82 -114.26 81.85
CA LYS A 385 9.87 -115.70 81.53
C LYS A 385 11.22 -116.36 81.83
N LYS A 386 12.34 -115.63 81.77
CA LYS A 386 13.66 -116.13 82.16
C LYS A 386 13.76 -116.27 83.68
N LEU A 387 13.35 -115.24 84.42
CA LEU A 387 13.32 -115.24 85.89
C LEU A 387 12.36 -116.29 86.46
N GLU A 388 11.23 -116.57 85.82
CA GLU A 388 10.31 -117.67 86.18
C GLU A 388 10.97 -119.05 86.06
N LYS A 389 11.73 -119.27 84.97
CA LYS A 389 12.51 -120.50 84.76
C LYS A 389 13.64 -120.64 85.78
N GLU A 390 14.39 -119.57 86.03
CA GLU A 390 15.45 -119.52 87.04
C GLU A 390 14.89 -119.78 88.44
N THR A 391 13.77 -119.15 88.81
CA THR A 391 13.05 -119.39 90.07
C THR A 391 12.64 -120.86 90.21
N THR A 392 12.10 -121.46 89.15
CA THR A 392 11.69 -122.88 89.17
C THR A 392 12.90 -123.82 89.29
N MET A 393 14.01 -123.50 88.63
CA MET A 393 15.28 -124.23 88.74
C MET A 393 15.86 -124.14 90.16
N TYR A 394 15.89 -122.95 90.78
CA TYR A 394 16.35 -122.80 92.16
C TYR A 394 15.45 -123.55 93.15
N ARG A 395 14.13 -123.55 92.94
CA ARG A 395 13.18 -124.33 93.74
C ARG A 395 13.48 -125.84 93.68
N SER A 396 13.66 -126.38 92.48
CA SER A 396 14.01 -127.79 92.26
C SER A 396 15.40 -128.17 92.80
N ARG A 397 16.41 -127.29 92.68
CA ARG A 397 17.72 -127.49 93.31
C ARG A 397 17.64 -127.49 94.84
N TRP A 398 16.84 -126.61 95.42
CA TRP A 398 16.60 -126.56 96.87
C TRP A 398 15.91 -127.85 97.36
N GLU A 399 14.84 -128.29 96.68
CA GLU A 399 14.15 -129.56 96.96
C GLU A 399 15.11 -130.76 96.89
N SER A 400 15.93 -130.84 95.83
CA SER A 400 16.90 -131.93 95.65
C SER A 400 18.00 -131.94 96.71
N SER A 401 18.52 -130.77 97.10
CA SER A 401 19.52 -130.66 98.17
C SER A 401 18.92 -131.06 99.51
N ASN A 402 17.71 -130.60 99.82
CA ASN A 402 17.00 -130.92 101.05
C ASN A 402 16.67 -132.42 101.13
N LYS A 403 16.36 -133.07 100.01
CA LYS A 403 16.17 -134.53 99.92
C LYS A 403 17.46 -135.30 100.22
N ALA A 404 18.59 -134.91 99.61
CA ALA A 404 19.89 -135.53 99.88
C ALA A 404 20.31 -135.37 101.35
N LEU A 405 19.96 -134.24 101.98
CA LEU A 405 20.23 -133.96 103.39
C LEU A 405 19.39 -134.85 104.33
N LEU A 406 18.15 -135.17 103.93
CA LEU A 406 17.29 -136.17 104.58
C LEU A 406 17.87 -137.59 104.46
N GLU A 407 18.26 -138.01 103.25
CA GLU A 407 18.89 -139.32 103.01
C GLU A 407 20.20 -139.48 103.83
N MET A 408 21.05 -138.45 103.87
CA MET A 408 22.26 -138.42 104.73
C MET A 408 21.93 -138.52 106.24
N SER A 409 20.81 -137.93 106.68
CA SER A 409 20.37 -138.03 108.07
C SER A 409 19.92 -139.46 108.40
N GLU A 410 19.19 -140.11 107.50
CA GLU A 410 18.75 -141.50 107.65
C GLU A 410 19.96 -142.45 107.70
N GLU A 411 20.90 -142.35 106.75
CA GLU A 411 22.15 -143.13 106.74
C GLU A 411 22.96 -142.98 108.04
N LYS A 412 23.02 -141.76 108.60
CA LYS A 412 23.68 -141.52 109.88
C LYS A 412 23.01 -142.31 111.01
N THR A 413 21.68 -142.27 111.11
CA THR A 413 20.95 -143.01 112.18
C THR A 413 21.09 -144.53 112.06
N VAL A 414 21.29 -145.06 110.84
CA VAL A 414 21.60 -146.49 110.64
C VAL A 414 23.01 -146.80 111.13
N ARG A 415 24.03 -146.02 110.73
CA ARG A 415 25.40 -146.22 111.22
C ARG A 415 25.54 -146.09 112.74
N ASP A 416 24.82 -145.16 113.36
CA ASP A 416 24.87 -144.98 114.81
C ASP A 416 24.28 -146.21 115.54
N ARG A 417 23.19 -146.83 115.03
CA ARG A 417 22.66 -148.10 115.57
C ARG A 417 23.63 -149.28 115.37
N ASP A 418 24.25 -149.39 114.20
CA ASP A 418 25.23 -150.45 113.93
C ASP A 418 26.48 -150.31 114.83
N PHE A 419 26.89 -149.07 115.11
CA PHE A 419 27.98 -148.77 116.03
C PHE A 419 27.64 -149.16 117.48
N GLU A 420 26.45 -148.85 117.99
CA GLU A 420 25.97 -149.35 119.29
C GLU A 420 25.92 -150.89 119.33
N GLY A 421 25.43 -151.53 118.25
CA GLY A 421 25.39 -152.98 118.11
C GLY A 421 26.78 -153.65 118.14
N LEU A 422 27.79 -153.00 117.55
CA LEU A 422 29.18 -153.43 117.61
C LEU A 422 29.81 -153.15 118.98
N GLN A 423 29.57 -151.99 119.58
CA GLN A 423 30.05 -151.64 120.92
C GLN A 423 29.51 -152.61 121.98
N GLY A 424 28.23 -153.00 121.88
CA GLY A 424 27.61 -154.03 122.73
C GLY A 424 28.13 -155.46 122.49
N LYS A 425 28.74 -155.76 121.33
CA LYS A 425 29.50 -157.00 121.10
C LYS A 425 30.89 -156.92 121.73
N VAL A 426 31.59 -155.79 121.58
CA VAL A 426 32.92 -155.55 122.18
C VAL A 426 32.86 -155.64 123.70
N GLN A 427 31.89 -155.02 124.37
CA GLN A 427 31.74 -155.12 125.82
C GLN A 427 31.48 -156.57 126.32
N ARG A 428 30.76 -157.38 125.55
CA ARG A 428 30.57 -158.82 125.86
C ARG A 428 31.86 -159.60 125.69
N LEU A 429 32.61 -159.35 124.61
CA LEU A 429 33.92 -159.96 124.36
C LEU A 429 34.95 -159.54 125.41
N GLU A 430 34.92 -158.31 125.92
CA GLU A 430 35.77 -157.89 127.03
C GLU A 430 35.42 -158.61 128.35
N LYS A 431 34.13 -158.73 128.69
CA LYS A 431 33.70 -159.49 129.88
C LYS A 431 34.14 -160.95 129.77
N LEU A 432 33.97 -161.58 128.60
CA LEU A 432 34.43 -162.94 128.33
C LEU A 432 35.96 -163.07 128.42
N ARG A 433 36.72 -162.10 127.85
CA ARG A 433 38.19 -162.05 127.94
C ARG A 433 38.69 -161.92 129.38
N ARG A 434 37.98 -161.19 130.24
CA ARG A 434 38.31 -161.10 131.68
C ARG A 434 38.01 -162.42 132.38
N ALA A 435 36.86 -163.05 132.14
CA ALA A 435 36.51 -164.35 132.71
C ALA A 435 37.52 -165.45 132.33
N LEU A 436 37.81 -165.62 131.04
CA LEU A 436 38.80 -166.59 130.54
C LEU A 436 40.21 -166.32 131.07
N LYS A 437 40.57 -165.06 131.36
CA LYS A 437 41.88 -164.72 131.95
C LYS A 437 41.95 -164.97 133.45
N VAL A 438 40.81 -165.02 134.16
CA VAL A 438 40.73 -165.52 135.54
C VAL A 438 40.90 -167.05 135.56
N GLU A 439 40.12 -167.79 134.78
CA GLU A 439 40.24 -169.26 134.68
C GLU A 439 41.66 -169.70 134.27
N ARG A 440 42.27 -169.02 133.28
CA ARG A 440 43.65 -169.33 132.86
C ARG A 440 44.65 -169.11 134.00
N ASN A 441 44.48 -168.09 134.83
CA ASN A 441 45.36 -167.84 135.98
C ASN A 441 45.16 -168.90 137.09
N GLU A 442 43.96 -169.43 137.27
CA GLU A 442 43.69 -170.52 138.22
C GLU A 442 44.24 -171.87 137.73
N LEU A 443 44.03 -172.20 136.45
CA LEU A 443 44.58 -173.41 135.81
C LEU A 443 46.12 -173.38 135.79
N SER A 444 46.72 -172.23 135.48
CA SER A 444 48.18 -172.08 135.46
C SER A 444 48.84 -172.25 136.84
N LYS A 445 48.09 -172.02 137.95
CA LYS A 445 48.54 -172.35 139.31
C LYS A 445 48.43 -173.85 139.63
N LYS A 446 47.54 -174.59 138.96
CA LYS A 446 47.37 -176.05 139.16
C LYS A 446 48.40 -176.86 138.36
N VAL A 447 48.73 -176.45 137.14
CA VAL A 447 49.73 -177.13 136.30
C VAL A 447 51.15 -177.03 136.87
N GLN A 448 51.40 -176.12 137.82
CA GLN A 448 52.68 -175.95 138.51
C GLN A 448 53.05 -177.09 139.50
N SER A 449 52.30 -178.20 139.54
CA SER A 449 52.41 -179.21 140.60
C SER A 449 52.73 -180.66 140.17
N LEU A 450 52.66 -181.02 138.87
CA LEU A 450 52.94 -182.39 138.41
C LEU A 450 53.64 -182.47 137.04
N GLY A 451 54.98 -182.40 137.07
CA GLY A 451 55.91 -183.23 136.29
C GLY A 451 55.98 -183.15 134.75
N GLY A 452 57.14 -182.74 134.24
CA GLY A 452 57.56 -182.97 132.84
C GLY A 452 58.12 -181.71 132.16
N PRO A 453 59.44 -181.63 131.89
CA PRO A 453 60.08 -180.46 131.27
C PRO A 453 60.01 -180.48 129.73
N ASP A 454 60.54 -179.40 129.16
CA ASP A 454 60.72 -179.06 127.73
C ASP A 454 59.42 -178.78 126.94
N GLU A 455 59.11 -177.54 126.51
CA GLU A 455 59.94 -176.47 125.88
C GLU A 455 60.44 -176.93 124.49
N ALA A 456 60.35 -176.22 123.37
CA ALA A 456 59.92 -174.87 122.98
C ALA A 456 59.26 -174.97 121.55
N VAL A 457 58.56 -174.01 120.91
CA VAL A 457 58.87 -172.57 120.66
C VAL A 457 60.20 -172.44 119.85
N PRO A 458 60.51 -171.40 119.01
CA PRO A 458 59.82 -170.20 118.48
C PRO A 458 59.82 -170.25 116.90
N PRO A 459 60.08 -169.18 116.09
CA PRO A 459 59.82 -167.71 116.18
C PRO A 459 58.82 -167.22 115.09
N ALA A 460 58.26 -165.99 115.07
CA ALA A 460 58.86 -164.63 114.96
C ALA A 460 59.67 -164.42 113.64
N HIS A 461 59.80 -163.26 113.00
CA HIS A 461 59.69 -161.83 113.37
C HIS A 461 58.93 -161.05 112.27
N ALA A 462 58.18 -159.97 112.55
CA ALA A 462 58.58 -158.59 112.86
C ALA A 462 59.29 -157.84 111.73
N ASP A 463 58.66 -156.76 111.22
CA ASP A 463 59.16 -155.37 111.11
C ASP A 463 58.30 -154.60 110.07
N SER A 464 57.78 -153.38 110.31
CA SER A 464 58.42 -152.10 110.71
C SER A 464 59.16 -151.44 109.51
N PRO A 465 59.25 -150.09 109.38
CA PRO A 465 58.51 -148.99 110.01
C PRO A 465 57.98 -147.91 109.02
N SER A 466 57.48 -146.81 109.60
CA SER A 466 57.89 -145.42 109.31
C SER A 466 56.96 -144.46 108.54
N PRO A 467 56.97 -143.15 108.89
CA PRO A 467 56.01 -142.15 108.42
C PRO A 467 56.64 -141.08 107.51
N SER A 468 55.83 -140.13 107.01
CA SER A 468 56.17 -138.69 107.02
C SER A 468 55.02 -137.77 106.56
N PHE A 469 54.90 -136.63 107.26
CA PHE A 469 54.62 -135.24 106.83
C PHE A 469 53.67 -134.97 105.63
N LEU A 470 52.81 -133.94 105.54
CA LEU A 470 52.39 -132.70 106.23
C LEU A 470 52.02 -131.71 105.07
N ILE A 471 51.40 -130.55 105.36
CA ILE A 471 51.14 -129.39 104.45
C ILE A 471 49.90 -129.59 103.52
N ALA A 472 48.71 -129.03 103.85
CA ALA A 472 48.21 -127.64 103.65
C ALA A 472 47.53 -127.42 102.27
N ILE A 473 46.55 -126.53 102.00
CA ILE A 473 45.88 -125.46 102.76
C ILE A 473 44.51 -125.07 102.08
N TYR A 474 43.55 -124.49 102.83
CA TYR A 474 42.39 -123.63 102.45
C TYR A 474 41.18 -124.10 101.59
N GLN A 475 39.99 -124.13 102.24
CA GLN A 475 38.83 -123.20 102.08
C GLN A 475 38.68 -122.39 100.75
N GLN A 476 37.57 -122.39 99.99
CA GLN A 476 36.17 -121.94 100.31
C GLN A 476 36.17 -120.47 100.81
N HIS A 477 35.65 -119.42 100.16
CA HIS A 477 34.41 -119.14 99.38
C HIS A 477 34.74 -118.16 98.21
N SER A 478 33.90 -117.81 97.22
CA SER A 478 32.46 -117.46 97.24
C SER A 478 31.81 -117.52 95.84
N SER A 479 30.47 -117.47 95.78
CA SER A 479 29.64 -117.86 94.64
C SER A 479 29.36 -116.77 93.59
N SER A 480 28.97 -117.25 92.39
CA SER A 480 27.99 -116.70 91.41
C SER A 480 26.86 -115.83 92.00
N PRO A 481 26.19 -114.96 91.20
CA PRO A 481 25.52 -115.33 89.95
C PRO A 481 26.38 -115.36 88.68
#